data_AF-A0A3M7P4I8-F1
#
_entry.id   AF-A0A3M7P4I8-F1
#
_cell.length_a   1.000
_cell.length_b   1.000
_cell.length_c   1.000
_cell.angle_alpha   90.00
_cell.angle_beta   90.00
_cell.angle_gamma   90.00
#
_symmetry.space_group_name_H-M   'P 1'
#
loop_
_entity.id
_entity.type
_entity.pdbx_description
1 polymer ?
#
loop_
_entity_poly.entity_id
_entity_poly.type
_entity_poly.pdbx_seq_one_letter_code
_entity_poly.pdbx_strand_id
1 'polypeptide(L)'
;MKSNITNLPSFEWRYEINQTLLIKAFYTLIPTGVAFNMIQIFVYLRQKFSKNSMCIYLVAISLNNIFVLVSTALRFANSIEKFDYEENTDIGCRMAQFFIRLFYHGCSWLNFLFTLDRL
;
A
#
# COMPACT_ATOMS: atom_id res chain seq x y z
N MET A 1 38.55 22.13 13.45
CA MET A 1 38.08 21.53 14.71
C MET A 1 36.99 20.54 14.34
N LYS A 2 37.31 19.24 14.32
CA LYS A 2 36.38 18.16 13.92
C LYS A 2 35.27 18.04 14.97
N SER A 3 34.05 18.44 14.64
CA SER A 3 32.89 18.04 15.44
C SER A 3 32.66 16.55 15.17
N ASN A 4 33.20 15.71 16.05
CA ASN A 4 32.83 14.29 16.14
C ASN A 4 31.35 14.22 16.52
N ILE A 5 30.49 14.05 15.53
CA ILE A 5 29.06 13.82 15.71
C ILE A 5 28.91 12.37 16.19
N THR A 6 28.82 12.20 17.50
CA THR A 6 28.55 10.96 18.24
C THR A 6 27.10 10.45 18.06
N ASN A 7 26.56 10.47 16.84
CA ASN A 7 25.20 9.97 16.51
C ASN A 7 25.19 8.71 15.62
N LEU A 8 26.34 8.06 15.40
CA LEU A 8 26.47 6.95 14.42
C LEU A 8 25.62 5.69 14.70
N PRO A 9 25.58 5.10 15.93
CA PRO A 9 24.98 3.77 16.09
C PRO A 9 23.44 3.76 16.03
N SER A 10 22.78 4.84 16.47
CA SER A 10 21.31 4.90 16.49
C SER A 10 20.71 5.15 15.11
N PHE A 11 21.42 5.86 14.23
CA PHE A 11 20.97 6.14 12.87
C PHE A 11 21.14 4.92 11.97
N GLU A 12 22.29 4.25 12.07
CA GLU A 12 22.61 3.02 11.33
C GLU A 12 21.62 1.89 11.66
N TRP A 13 21.34 1.66 12.95
CA TRP A 13 20.35 0.67 13.39
C TRP A 13 18.94 0.96 12.85
N ARG A 14 18.49 2.22 12.83
CA ARG A 14 17.18 2.59 12.26
C ARG A 14 17.12 2.36 10.76
N TYR A 15 18.20 2.66 10.06
CA TYR A 15 18.31 2.44 8.63
C TYR A 15 18.21 0.94 8.29
N GLU A 16 18.98 0.08 8.97
CA GLU A 16 18.96 -1.37 8.76
C GLU A 16 17.58 -2.00 9.02
N ILE A 17 16.90 -1.57 10.08
CA ILE A 17 15.53 -2.02 10.38
C ILE A 17 14.56 -1.60 9.28
N ASN A 18 14.61 -0.34 8.85
CA ASN A 18 13.73 0.15 7.80
C ASN A 18 13.95 -0.60 6.48
N GLN A 19 15.21 -0.84 6.09
CA GLN A 19 15.53 -1.66 4.92
C GLN A 19 14.96 -3.07 5.05
N THR A 20 15.17 -3.71 6.20
CA THR A 20 14.66 -5.08 6.44
C THR A 20 13.14 -5.15 6.37
N LEU A 21 12.45 -4.18 6.96
CA LEU A 21 10.98 -4.09 6.93
C LEU A 21 10.46 -3.85 5.52
N LEU A 22 11.07 -2.93 4.77
CA LEU A 22 10.70 -2.64 3.38
C LEU A 22 10.90 -3.86 2.49
N ILE A 23 12.06 -4.53 2.58
CA ILE A 23 12.33 -5.75 1.81
C ILE A 23 11.28 -6.82 2.13
N LYS A 24 11.01 -7.09 3.42
CA LYS A 24 9.97 -8.06 3.79
C LYS A 24 8.60 -7.65 3.27
N ALA A 25 8.21 -6.39 3.40
CA ALA A 25 6.93 -5.89 2.92
C ALA A 25 6.78 -6.06 1.40
N PHE A 26 7.82 -5.75 0.63
CA PHE A 26 7.79 -5.83 -0.83
C PHE A 26 7.79 -7.26 -1.37
N TYR A 27 8.53 -8.19 -0.75
CA TYR A 27 8.59 -9.57 -1.23
C TYR A 27 7.47 -10.45 -0.68
N THR A 28 6.83 -10.06 0.43
CA THR A 28 5.79 -10.89 1.08
C THR A 28 4.46 -10.17 1.19
N LEU A 29 4.36 -9.14 2.04
CA LEU A 29 3.08 -8.52 2.41
C LEU A 29 2.34 -7.91 1.22
N ILE A 30 3.04 -7.15 0.37
CA ILE A 30 2.43 -6.48 -0.79
C ILE A 30 1.94 -7.51 -1.82
N PRO A 31 2.77 -8.47 -2.31
CA PRO A 31 2.31 -9.50 -3.24
C PRO A 31 1.16 -10.35 -2.68
N THR A 32 1.26 -10.78 -1.42
CA THR A 32 0.22 -11.56 -0.77
C THR A 32 -1.07 -10.76 -0.60
N GLY A 33 -0.96 -9.48 -0.21
CA GLY A 33 -2.11 -8.57 -0.10
C GLY A 33 -2.81 -8.36 -1.44
N VAL A 34 -2.05 -8.11 -2.52
CA VAL A 34 -2.61 -7.97 -3.87
C VAL A 34 -3.28 -9.28 -4.31
N ALA A 35 -2.63 -10.42 -4.11
CA ALA A 35 -3.17 -11.73 -4.49
C ALA A 35 -4.50 -12.03 -3.78
N PHE A 36 -4.60 -11.82 -2.47
CA PHE A 36 -5.84 -12.06 -1.74
C PHE A 36 -6.98 -11.12 -2.15
N ASN A 37 -6.70 -9.82 -2.36
CA ASN A 37 -7.72 -8.89 -2.85
C ASN A 37 -8.17 -9.24 -4.29
N MET A 38 -7.26 -9.72 -5.14
CA MET A 38 -7.61 -10.20 -6.49
C MET A 38 -8.48 -11.46 -6.46
N ILE A 39 -8.15 -12.43 -5.59
CA ILE A 39 -8.99 -13.62 -5.37
C ILE A 39 -10.37 -13.20 -4.90
N GLN A 40 -10.46 -12.25 -3.96
CA GLN A 40 -11.72 -11.74 -3.44
C GLN A 40 -12.59 -11.13 -4.55
N ILE A 41 -12.01 -10.27 -5.41
CA ILE A 41 -12.70 -9.70 -6.57
C ILE A 41 -13.22 -10.81 -7.48
N PHE A 42 -12.37 -11.79 -7.83
CA PHE A 42 -12.76 -12.88 -8.71
C PHE A 42 -13.89 -13.73 -8.14
N VAL A 43 -13.90 -14.00 -6.82
CA VAL A 43 -14.96 -14.73 -6.15
C VAL A 43 -16.28 -13.96 -6.20
N TYR A 44 -16.28 -12.67 -5.90
CA TYR A 44 -17.50 -11.86 -5.84
C TYR A 44 -18.06 -11.49 -7.22
N LEU A 45 -17.22 -11.38 -8.26
CA LEU A 45 -17.68 -11.17 -9.63
C LEU A 45 -18.33 -12.41 -10.26
N ARG A 46 -18.25 -13.59 -9.64
CA ARG A 46 -19.00 -14.77 -10.11
C ARG A 46 -20.50 -14.49 -10.03
N GLN A 47 -21.23 -14.91 -11.08
CA GLN A 47 -22.67 -14.64 -11.26
C GLN A 47 -23.55 -14.98 -10.04
N LYS A 48 -23.13 -15.94 -9.21
CA LYS A 48 -23.82 -16.31 -7.96
C LYS A 48 -23.88 -15.18 -6.93
N PHE A 49 -22.89 -14.28 -6.89
CA PHE A 49 -22.77 -13.22 -5.89
C PHE A 49 -23.05 -11.82 -6.44
N SER A 50 -22.98 -11.64 -7.76
CA SER A 50 -23.16 -10.35 -8.44
C SER A 50 -24.53 -9.68 -8.23
N LYS A 51 -25.56 -10.41 -7.77
CA LYS A 51 -26.91 -9.86 -7.51
C LYS A 51 -27.07 -9.20 -6.13
N ASN A 52 -26.06 -9.28 -5.26
CA ASN A 52 -26.11 -8.71 -3.93
C ASN A 52 -25.52 -7.29 -3.93
N SER A 53 -26.20 -6.31 -3.32
CA SER A 53 -25.68 -4.94 -3.15
C SER A 53 -24.31 -4.94 -2.44
N MET A 54 -24.10 -5.86 -1.50
CA MET A 54 -22.84 -6.04 -0.79
C MET A 54 -21.66 -6.40 -1.70
N CYS A 55 -21.92 -7.04 -2.85
CA CYS A 55 -20.89 -7.40 -3.81
C CYS A 55 -20.14 -6.16 -4.31
N ILE A 56 -20.86 -5.05 -4.52
CA ILE A 56 -20.28 -3.81 -5.05
C ILE A 56 -19.29 -3.23 -4.05
N TYR A 57 -19.66 -3.16 -2.76
CA TYR A 57 -18.78 -2.67 -1.70
C TYR A 57 -17.55 -3.55 -1.53
N LEU A 58 -17.71 -4.88 -1.52
CA LEU A 58 -16.60 -5.81 -1.31
C LEU A 58 -15.60 -5.80 -2.47
N VAL A 59 -16.08 -5.64 -3.71
CA VAL A 59 -15.23 -5.44 -4.89
C VAL A 59 -14.53 -4.07 -4.83
N ALA A 60 -15.25 -3.00 -4.50
CA ALA A 60 -14.68 -1.66 -4.40
C ALA A 60 -13.59 -1.57 -3.30
N ILE A 61 -13.83 -2.15 -2.13
CA ILE A 61 -12.85 -2.24 -1.04
C ILE A 61 -11.59 -2.98 -1.52
N SER A 62 -11.78 -4.12 -2.19
CA SER A 62 -10.66 -4.94 -2.65
C SER A 62 -9.82 -4.23 -3.71
N LEU A 63 -10.46 -3.55 -4.68
CA LEU A 63 -9.78 -2.73 -5.68
C LEU A 63 -9.00 -1.60 -5.02
N ASN A 64 -9.63 -0.90 -4.07
CA ASN A 64 -9.02 0.21 -3.37
C ASN A 64 -7.79 -0.24 -2.56
N ASN A 65 -7.86 -1.39 -1.89
CA ASN A 65 -6.72 -1.99 -1.20
C ASN A 65 -5.56 -2.29 -2.16
N ILE A 66 -5.83 -2.83 -3.35
CA ILE A 66 -4.79 -3.08 -4.37
C ILE A 66 -4.14 -1.76 -4.78
N PHE A 67 -4.91 -0.70 -5.04
CA PHE A 67 -4.36 0.60 -5.40
C PHE A 67 -3.49 1.21 -4.29
N VAL A 68 -3.88 1.09 -3.01
CA VAL A 68 -3.05 1.50 -1.88
C VAL A 68 -1.73 0.73 -1.88
N LEU A 69 -1.79 -0.60 -2.00
CA LEU A 69 -0.60 -1.45 -1.97
C LEU A 69 0.36 -1.15 -3.11
N VAL A 70 -0.15 -1.00 -4.33
CA VAL A 70 0.66 -0.67 -5.53
C VAL A 70 1.25 0.73 -5.40
N SER A 71 0.45 1.72 -4.98
CA SER A 71 0.94 3.10 -4.82
C SER A 71 2.00 3.20 -3.72
N THR A 72 1.84 2.43 -2.64
CA THR A 72 2.84 2.30 -1.57
C THR A 72 4.12 1.63 -2.08
N ALA A 73 3.98 0.58 -2.90
CA ALA A 73 5.13 -0.08 -3.52
C ALA A 73 5.92 0.87 -4.40
N LEU A 74 5.26 1.62 -5.29
CA LEU A 74 5.93 2.61 -6.14
C LEU A 74 6.65 3.67 -5.30
N ARG A 75 5.97 4.22 -4.28
CA ARG A 75 6.54 5.28 -3.43
C ARG A 75 7.82 4.86 -2.70
N PHE A 76 7.88 3.61 -2.24
CA PHE A 76 9.01 3.12 -1.42
C PHE A 76 9.99 2.25 -2.19
N ALA A 77 9.77 1.98 -3.48
CA ALA A 77 10.68 1.17 -4.29
C ALA A 77 12.11 1.74 -4.28
N ASN A 78 12.25 3.04 -4.48
CA ASN A 78 13.53 3.75 -4.50
C ASN A 78 14.19 3.85 -3.11
N SER A 79 13.45 3.53 -2.04
CA SER A 79 14.00 3.52 -0.69
C SER A 79 14.74 2.21 -0.38
N ILE A 80 14.56 1.17 -1.20
CA ILE A 80 15.26 -0.10 -1.03
C ILE A 80 16.57 -0.02 -1.80
N GLU A 81 17.69 -0.16 -1.09
CA GLU A 81 19.05 -0.03 -1.66
C GLU A 81 19.31 -0.98 -2.86
N LYS A 82 18.59 -2.11 -2.91
CA LYS A 82 18.68 -3.11 -3.98
C LYS A 82 17.91 -2.74 -5.26
N PHE A 83 16.97 -1.80 -5.19
CA PHE A 83 16.17 -1.36 -6.33
C PHE A 83 16.65 0.01 -6.80
N ASP A 84 17.46 0.03 -7.86
CA ASP A 84 17.87 1.26 -8.53
C ASP A 84 16.76 1.70 -9.49
N TYR A 85 15.61 2.09 -8.92
CA TYR A 85 14.47 2.58 -9.68
C TYR A 85 14.54 4.11 -9.70
N GLU A 86 14.79 4.67 -10.88
CA GLU A 86 14.99 6.11 -11.08
C GLU A 86 13.64 6.81 -11.27
N GLU A 87 12.77 6.75 -10.27
CA GLU A 87 11.47 7.42 -10.32
C GLU A 87 11.61 8.87 -9.83
N ASN A 88 12.18 9.75 -10.66
CA ASN A 88 12.49 11.12 -10.24
C ASN A 88 11.93 12.17 -11.20
N THR A 89 10.60 12.22 -11.29
CA THR A 89 9.94 13.52 -11.51
C THR A 89 9.28 13.96 -10.21
N ASP A 90 9.52 15.20 -9.78
CA ASP A 90 8.88 15.79 -8.59
C ASP A 90 7.36 15.63 -8.61
N ILE A 91 6.78 15.64 -9.81
CA ILE A 91 5.35 15.43 -10.06
C ILE A 91 4.93 14.01 -9.69
N GLY A 92 5.69 12.98 -10.11
CA GLY A 92 5.40 11.58 -9.77
C GLY A 92 5.38 11.34 -8.26
N CYS A 93 6.37 11.89 -7.53
CA CYS A 93 6.41 11.80 -6.06
C CYS A 93 5.19 12.44 -5.38
N ARG A 94 4.78 13.64 -5.83
CA ARG A 94 3.61 14.35 -5.29
C ARG A 94 2.31 13.63 -5.61
N MET A 95 2.17 13.12 -6.83
CA MET A 95 1.00 12.35 -7.25
C MET A 95 0.89 11.03 -6.48
N ALA A 96 1.99 10.29 -6.31
CA ALA A 96 2.01 9.08 -5.51
C ALA A 96 1.55 9.36 -4.06
N GLN A 97 2.05 10.42 -3.44
CA GLN A 97 1.63 10.81 -2.09
C GLN A 97 0.14 11.20 -2.03
N PHE A 98 -0.37 11.91 -3.03
CA PHE A 98 -1.79 12.23 -3.15
C PHE A 98 -2.65 10.97 -3.27
N PHE A 99 -2.31 10.05 -4.18
CA PHE A 99 -3.06 8.82 -4.40
C PHE A 99 -3.04 7.91 -3.17
N ILE A 100 -1.90 7.77 -2.49
CA ILE A 100 -1.82 7.00 -1.23
C ILE A 100 -2.82 7.56 -0.22
N ARG A 101 -2.86 8.89 -0.01
CA ARG A 101 -3.81 9.51 0.92
C ARG A 101 -5.26 9.30 0.47
N LEU A 102 -5.55 9.54 -0.80
CA LEU A 102 -6.89 9.38 -1.37
C LEU A 102 -7.42 7.96 -1.14
N PHE A 103 -6.64 6.95 -1.54
CA PHE A 103 -7.06 5.56 -1.44
C PHE A 103 -7.09 5.08 0.02
N TYR A 104 -6.17 5.53 0.88
CA TYR A 104 -6.21 5.22 2.31
C TYR A 104 -7.48 5.75 2.97
N HIS A 105 -7.86 7.01 2.72
CA HIS A 105 -9.13 7.56 3.19
C HIS A 105 -10.34 6.85 2.54
N GLY A 106 -10.21 6.46 1.27
CA GLY A 106 -11.20 5.64 0.58
C GLY A 106 -11.47 4.32 1.31
N CYS A 107 -10.44 3.66 1.86
CA CYS A 107 -10.61 2.41 2.61
C CYS A 107 -11.46 2.65 3.86
N SER A 108 -11.21 3.73 4.60
CA SER A 108 -12.00 4.07 5.79
C SER A 108 -13.46 4.35 5.44
N TRP A 109 -13.70 5.17 4.41
CA TRP A 109 -15.06 5.51 3.97
C TRP A 109 -15.83 4.32 3.41
N LEU A 110 -15.19 3.46 2.61
CA LEU A 110 -15.85 2.27 2.08
C LEU A 110 -16.20 1.26 3.18
N ASN A 111 -15.34 1.08 4.18
CA ASN A 111 -15.65 0.24 5.34
C ASN A 111 -16.79 0.83 6.18
N PHE A 112 -16.81 2.16 6.36
CA PHE A 112 -17.91 2.85 7.04
C PHE A 112 -19.24 2.66 6.31
N LEU A 113 -19.28 2.90 5.00
CA LEU A 113 -20.48 2.71 4.17
C LEU A 113 -20.95 1.26 4.17
N PHE A 114 -20.02 0.29 4.05
CA PHE A 114 -20.34 -1.13 4.13
C PHE A 114 -20.96 -1.50 5.49
N THR A 115 -20.45 -0.91 6.57
CA THR A 115 -20.99 -1.14 7.92
C THR A 115 -22.38 -0.53 8.08
N LEU A 116 -22.60 0.68 7.56
CA LEU A 116 -23.92 1.34 7.57
C LEU A 116 -24.96 0.57 6.76
N ASP A 117 -24.62 0.07 5.56
CA ASP A 117 -25.53 -0.72 4.72
C ASP A 117 -26.00 -2.02 5.40
N ARG A 118 -25.24 -2.48 6.40
CA ARG A 118 -25.52 -3.70 7.14
C ARG A 118 -26.37 -3.49 8.41
N LEU A 119 -26.45 -2.27 8.92
CA LEU A 119 -27.21 -1.91 10.13
C LEU A 119 -28.68 -1.64 9.81
#